data_AF-A0A815M406-F1
#
_entry.id   AF-A0A815M406-F1
#
_cell.length_a   1.000
_cell.length_b   1.000
_cell.length_c   1.000
_cell.angle_alpha   90.00
_cell.angle_beta   90.00
_cell.angle_gamma   90.00
#
_symmetry.space_group_name_H-M   'P 1'
#
loop_
_entity.id
_entity.type
_entity.pdbx_description
1 polymer ?
#
loop_
_entity_poly.entity_id
_entity_poly.type
_entity_poly.pdbx_seq_one_letter_code
_entity_poly.pdbx_strand_id
1 'polypeptide(L)'
;ILIAKKKLFTNEVPSNAGGGTVNFVTRKHIEYVQDIETREEGGTPDILGAIRAGLVFHLKESVGYNTISAREKSLVTKFFERFRNHQTLFVLGSSTVHRLAIFSFRIYVPFFHKYLHHNFICTLLNDLFGIQVRSGCSCAGPYVLDLLNIDDQTAETYIKFITTDEHVRLNGFPKIELMKFGFTRFNLAYFASNEEVDYILNAIEFIANDGWKFLPLYTYNIDTAVWYPRTMQSKNNFYEYHKLQTVTYKNNTKEMKFRQNPTEVSNSNAPRLKTNSSSDDDPIEEAKSMVKNIPKYVYKNVDCRTDPPLNVPDEYKDFIWFVTPKEIIRKIVTDYEQTQENYSKSVPFRSKMDY
;
A
#
# COMPACT_ATOMS: atom_id res chain seq x y z
N ILE A 1 25.99 -0.94 2.68
CA ILE A 1 27.14 -0.04 2.40
C ILE A 1 26.71 1.37 2.73
N LEU A 2 27.41 2.00 3.68
CA LEU A 2 27.27 3.41 3.98
C LEU A 2 28.39 4.16 3.25
N ILE A 3 28.04 5.25 2.57
CA ILE A 3 29.03 6.14 1.96
C ILE A 3 28.95 7.47 2.71
N ALA A 4 30.06 7.86 3.33
CA ALA A 4 30.15 9.08 4.11
C ALA A 4 31.40 9.87 3.72
N LYS A 5 31.31 11.21 3.80
CA LYS A 5 32.46 12.08 3.50
C LYS A 5 33.48 11.93 4.63
N LYS A 6 34.74 11.59 4.31
CA LYS A 6 35.84 11.43 5.29
C LYS A 6 35.93 12.59 6.28
N LYS A 7 35.73 13.84 5.82
CA LYS A 7 35.76 15.05 6.68
C LYS A 7 34.72 15.09 7.80
N LEU A 8 33.72 14.21 7.81
CA LEU A 8 32.72 14.12 8.88
C LEU A 8 33.22 13.27 10.06
N PHE A 9 34.24 12.43 9.85
CA PHE A 9 34.81 11.57 10.89
C PHE A 9 35.90 12.33 11.68
N THR A 10 35.44 13.27 12.50
CA THR A 10 36.31 14.15 13.32
C THR A 10 36.50 13.63 14.74
N ASN A 11 35.72 12.63 15.15
CA ASN A 11 35.80 12.06 16.50
C ASN A 11 37.13 11.31 16.69
N GLU A 12 37.74 11.51 17.85
CA GLU A 12 38.97 10.80 18.26
C GLU A 12 38.69 9.34 18.69
N VAL A 13 37.45 9.06 19.09
CA VAL A 13 37.00 7.76 19.58
C VAL A 13 35.91 7.22 18.65
N PRO A 14 35.91 5.92 18.31
CA PRO A 14 34.86 5.32 17.49
C PRO A 14 33.49 5.34 18.17
N SER A 15 32.45 5.27 17.34
CA SER A 15 31.07 5.17 17.81
C SER A 15 30.82 3.87 18.59
N ASN A 16 31.44 2.77 18.16
CA ASN A 16 31.43 1.48 18.83
C ASN A 16 32.87 0.96 19.00
N ALA A 17 33.46 1.20 20.16
CA ALA A 17 34.75 0.63 20.50
C ALA A 17 34.62 -0.89 20.73
N GLY A 18 35.49 -1.67 20.07
CA GLY A 18 35.52 -3.12 20.18
C GLY A 18 36.87 -3.71 19.80
N GLY A 19 36.97 -5.04 19.78
CA GLY A 19 38.16 -5.71 19.24
C GLY A 19 38.45 -5.23 17.81
N GLY A 20 39.72 -5.06 17.46
CA GLY A 20 40.13 -4.57 16.13
C GLY A 20 40.11 -3.05 15.94
N THR A 21 39.44 -2.28 16.81
CA THR A 21 39.38 -0.79 16.68
C THR A 21 40.60 -0.07 17.24
N VAL A 22 41.40 -0.78 18.05
CA VAL A 22 42.49 -0.20 18.84
C VAL A 22 43.84 -0.65 18.28
N ASN A 23 44.74 0.31 18.08
CA ASN A 23 46.13 0.05 17.73
C ASN A 23 46.95 -0.36 18.96
N PHE A 24 46.83 0.40 20.07
CA PHE A 24 47.55 0.11 21.31
C PHE A 24 46.82 0.61 22.56
N VAL A 25 46.94 -0.11 23.67
CA VAL A 25 46.33 0.26 24.96
C VAL A 25 47.38 0.27 26.06
N THR A 26 47.42 1.36 26.81
CA THR A 26 48.13 1.47 28.09
C THR A 26 47.13 1.72 29.23
N ARG A 27 47.62 1.71 30.47
CA ARG A 27 46.80 2.08 31.64
C ARG A 27 46.24 3.50 31.59
N LYS A 28 46.78 4.38 30.75
CA LYS A 28 46.42 5.82 30.72
C LYS A 28 46.01 6.32 29.34
N HIS A 29 46.19 5.53 28.29
CA HIS A 29 46.01 5.97 26.91
C HIS A 29 45.53 4.82 26.03
N ILE A 30 44.58 5.12 25.14
CA ILE A 30 44.08 4.22 24.11
C ILE A 30 44.38 4.89 22.78
N GLU A 31 45.17 4.22 21.95
CA GLU A 31 45.47 4.65 20.60
C GLU A 31 44.57 3.88 19.64
N TYR A 32 43.59 4.54 19.03
CA TYR A 32 42.71 3.92 18.04
C TYR A 32 43.37 3.83 16.66
N VAL A 33 42.92 2.86 15.85
CA VAL A 33 43.35 2.72 14.47
C VAL A 33 43.00 3.98 13.66
N GLN A 34 43.91 4.45 12.81
CA GLN A 34 43.71 5.67 12.02
C GLN A 34 42.80 5.46 10.80
N ASP A 35 42.73 4.24 10.29
CA ASP A 35 41.80 3.88 9.23
C ASP A 35 40.36 3.95 9.75
N ILE A 36 39.55 4.81 9.14
CA ILE A 36 38.20 5.14 9.60
C ILE A 36 37.29 3.92 9.56
N GLU A 37 37.38 3.11 8.50
CA GLU A 37 36.51 1.95 8.30
C GLU A 37 36.77 0.91 9.39
N THR A 38 38.04 0.55 9.59
CA THR A 38 38.47 -0.37 10.65
C THR A 38 38.13 0.15 12.04
N ARG A 39 38.26 1.47 12.25
CA ARG A 39 37.98 2.11 13.54
C ARG A 39 36.49 2.05 13.90
N GLU A 40 35.59 2.28 12.94
CA GLU A 40 34.13 2.29 13.19
C GLU A 40 33.47 0.90 13.12
N GLU A 41 34.21 -0.15 12.70
CA GLU A 41 33.72 -1.53 12.64
C GLU A 41 34.25 -2.38 13.80
N GLY A 42 33.89 -1.99 15.03
CA GLY A 42 34.36 -2.69 16.22
C GLY A 42 33.80 -4.10 16.39
N GLY A 43 34.69 -5.03 16.73
CA GLY A 43 34.38 -6.45 16.94
C GLY A 43 34.79 -7.32 15.75
N THR A 44 34.06 -8.40 15.54
CA THR A 44 34.26 -9.26 14.36
C THR A 44 33.65 -8.56 13.14
N PRO A 45 34.43 -8.27 12.09
CA PRO A 45 33.88 -7.63 10.89
C PRO A 45 32.79 -8.47 10.24
N ASP A 46 31.85 -7.82 9.53
CA ASP A 46 30.80 -8.52 8.77
C ASP A 46 31.35 -9.08 7.44
N ILE A 47 32.29 -10.02 7.55
CA ILE A 47 32.99 -10.63 6.41
C ILE A 47 31.99 -11.24 5.42
N LEU A 48 30.97 -11.96 5.94
CA LEU A 48 29.96 -12.57 5.08
C LEU A 48 29.09 -11.51 4.39
N GLY A 49 28.72 -10.43 5.08
CA GLY A 49 28.04 -9.29 4.50
C GLY A 49 28.87 -8.60 3.42
N ALA A 50 30.17 -8.42 3.65
CA ALA A 50 31.11 -7.84 2.70
C ALA A 50 31.25 -8.69 1.43
N ILE A 51 31.42 -10.01 1.58
CA ILE A 51 31.47 -10.95 0.43
C ILE A 51 30.16 -10.90 -0.36
N ARG A 52 29.01 -10.97 0.32
CA ARG A 52 27.69 -10.89 -0.32
C ARG A 52 27.49 -9.56 -1.04
N ALA A 53 27.91 -8.46 -0.42
CA ALA A 53 27.87 -7.14 -1.06
C ALA A 53 28.73 -7.14 -2.33
N GLY A 54 29.99 -7.59 -2.25
CA GLY A 54 30.88 -7.69 -3.41
C GLY A 54 30.27 -8.49 -4.57
N LEU A 55 29.64 -9.63 -4.29
CA LEU A 55 28.95 -10.44 -5.29
C LEU A 55 27.77 -9.70 -5.96
N VAL A 56 26.98 -8.95 -5.19
CA VAL A 56 25.87 -8.14 -5.72
C VAL A 56 26.39 -7.01 -6.63
N PHE A 57 27.49 -6.36 -6.25
CA PHE A 57 28.12 -5.33 -7.09
C PHE A 57 28.67 -5.94 -8.38
N HIS A 58 29.34 -7.09 -8.31
CA HIS A 58 29.86 -7.80 -9.47
C HIS A 58 28.73 -8.21 -10.43
N LEU A 59 27.60 -8.70 -9.91
CA LEU A 59 26.41 -9.00 -10.72
C LEU A 59 25.86 -7.75 -11.43
N LYS A 60 25.77 -6.62 -10.71
CA LYS A 60 25.32 -5.35 -11.31
C LYS A 60 26.28 -4.88 -12.40
N GLU A 61 27.59 -5.02 -12.18
CA GLU A 61 28.62 -4.68 -13.17
C GLU A 61 28.57 -5.59 -14.40
N SER A 62 28.33 -6.89 -14.24
CA SER A 62 28.23 -7.83 -15.36
C SER A 62 27.03 -7.56 -16.26
N VAL A 63 25.92 -7.03 -15.72
CA VAL A 63 24.79 -6.54 -16.53
C VAL A 63 25.14 -5.21 -17.22
N GLY A 64 25.88 -4.35 -16.52
CA GLY A 64 26.36 -3.07 -17.01
C GLY A 64 25.40 -1.92 -16.76
N TYR A 65 25.94 -0.78 -16.31
CA TYR A 65 25.17 0.42 -16.00
C TYR A 65 24.36 0.93 -17.19
N ASN A 66 24.96 0.98 -18.38
CA ASN A 66 24.28 1.50 -19.58
C ASN A 66 23.07 0.64 -19.96
N THR A 67 23.18 -0.69 -19.83
CA THR A 67 22.08 -1.64 -20.06
C THR A 67 20.93 -1.39 -19.10
N ILE A 68 21.23 -1.28 -17.79
CA ILE A 68 20.23 -1.02 -16.74
C ILE A 68 19.55 0.33 -17.00
N SER A 69 20.33 1.38 -17.23
CA SER A 69 19.82 2.73 -17.46
C SER A 69 18.92 2.80 -18.71
N ALA A 70 19.32 2.16 -19.82
CA ALA A 70 18.50 2.09 -21.03
C ALA A 70 17.19 1.34 -20.80
N ARG A 71 17.23 0.22 -20.06
CA ARG A 71 16.03 -0.56 -19.72
C ARG A 71 15.10 0.22 -18.81
N GLU A 72 15.60 0.85 -17.75
CA GLU A 72 14.79 1.69 -16.86
C GLU A 72 14.15 2.86 -17.61
N LYS A 73 14.90 3.51 -18.51
CA LYS A 73 14.35 4.57 -19.37
C LYS A 73 13.21 4.06 -20.24
N SER A 74 13.35 2.88 -20.85
CA SER A 74 12.28 2.24 -21.64
C SER A 74 11.03 1.95 -20.79
N LEU A 75 11.20 1.46 -19.55
CA LEU A 75 10.10 1.21 -18.61
C LEU A 75 9.38 2.50 -18.21
N VAL A 76 10.12 3.58 -17.97
CA VAL A 76 9.57 4.91 -17.68
C VAL A 76 8.77 5.45 -18.86
N THR A 77 9.30 5.35 -20.08
CA THR A 77 8.59 5.75 -21.30
C THR A 77 7.29 4.97 -21.45
N LYS A 78 7.34 3.64 -21.37
CA LYS A 78 6.16 2.77 -21.48
C LYS A 78 5.07 3.10 -20.45
N PHE A 79 5.46 3.37 -19.21
CA PHE A 79 4.53 3.77 -18.16
C PHE A 79 3.83 5.10 -18.49
N PHE A 80 4.58 6.14 -18.89
CA PHE A 80 3.99 7.44 -19.17
C PHE A 80 3.18 7.47 -20.47
N GLU A 81 3.56 6.72 -21.49
CA GLU A 81 2.75 6.56 -22.70
C GLU A 81 1.36 6.02 -22.38
N ARG A 82 1.28 5.10 -21.41
CA ARG A 82 0.01 4.50 -20.98
C ARG A 82 -0.79 5.41 -20.04
N PHE A 83 -0.14 6.03 -19.05
CA PHE A 83 -0.86 6.63 -17.92
C PHE A 83 -0.87 8.15 -17.86
N ARG A 84 -0.08 8.87 -18.68
CA ARG A 84 0.04 10.33 -18.58
C ARG A 84 -1.30 11.07 -18.67
N ASN A 85 -2.22 10.55 -19.48
CA ASN A 85 -3.54 11.15 -19.73
C ASN A 85 -4.69 10.33 -19.13
N HIS A 86 -4.40 9.43 -18.18
CA HIS A 86 -5.43 8.61 -17.56
C HIS A 86 -6.35 9.48 -16.70
N GLN A 87 -7.67 9.37 -16.85
CA GLN A 87 -8.62 10.28 -16.22
C GLN A 87 -8.70 10.14 -14.70
N THR A 88 -8.47 8.93 -14.19
CA THR A 88 -8.58 8.62 -12.75
C THR A 88 -7.24 8.36 -12.08
N LEU A 89 -6.16 8.09 -12.83
CA LEU A 89 -4.86 7.76 -12.24
C LEU A 89 -3.96 8.98 -12.30
N PHE A 90 -3.66 9.53 -11.13
CA PHE A 90 -2.82 10.71 -10.98
C PHE A 90 -1.43 10.30 -10.55
N VAL A 91 -0.47 10.39 -11.48
CA VAL A 91 0.95 10.15 -11.20
C VAL A 91 1.52 11.37 -10.47
N LEU A 92 2.18 11.14 -9.35
CA LEU A 92 2.81 12.18 -8.56
C LEU A 92 4.26 12.42 -8.98
N GLY A 93 4.66 13.68 -8.91
CA GLY A 93 6.00 14.17 -9.26
C GLY A 93 6.14 14.50 -10.74
N SER A 94 7.31 14.99 -11.13
CA SER A 94 7.54 15.39 -12.52
C SER A 94 7.50 14.20 -13.49
N SER A 95 6.87 14.44 -14.64
CA SER A 95 6.79 13.53 -15.78
C SER A 95 7.80 13.86 -16.90
N THR A 96 8.59 14.92 -16.73
CA THR A 96 9.53 15.45 -17.73
C THR A 96 10.98 15.27 -17.34
N VAL A 97 11.29 15.19 -16.04
CA VAL A 97 12.66 14.99 -15.57
C VAL A 97 13.08 13.53 -15.66
N HIS A 98 14.39 13.31 -15.82
CA HIS A 98 14.99 11.99 -15.72
C HIS A 98 14.68 11.37 -14.35
N ARG A 99 14.19 10.12 -14.35
CA ARG A 99 13.81 9.40 -13.13
C ARG A 99 14.05 7.90 -13.27
N LEU A 100 14.15 7.23 -12.13
CA LEU A 100 14.09 5.78 -12.04
C LEU A 100 12.66 5.29 -12.30
N ALA A 101 12.51 4.02 -12.66
CA ALA A 101 11.22 3.34 -12.86
C ALA A 101 10.48 3.06 -11.54
N ILE A 102 10.37 4.09 -10.70
CA ILE A 102 9.68 4.12 -9.42
C ILE A 102 8.59 5.19 -9.52
N PHE A 103 7.34 4.79 -9.35
CA PHE A 103 6.19 5.66 -9.57
C PHE A 103 5.34 5.73 -8.31
N SER A 104 4.82 6.92 -8.04
CA SER A 104 3.87 7.19 -6.96
C SER A 104 2.60 7.70 -7.59
N PHE A 105 1.44 7.23 -7.16
CA PHE A 105 0.16 7.59 -7.77
C PHE A 105 -0.99 7.59 -6.77
N ARG A 106 -2.08 8.26 -7.17
CA ARG A 106 -3.39 8.25 -6.51
C ARG A 106 -4.46 7.88 -7.51
N ILE A 107 -5.54 7.27 -7.04
CA ILE A 107 -6.70 6.93 -7.88
C ILE A 107 -7.88 7.80 -7.45
N TYR A 108 -8.36 8.63 -8.35
CA TYR A 108 -9.48 9.53 -8.17
C TYR A 108 -10.80 8.85 -8.53
N VAL A 109 -11.83 9.18 -7.77
CA VAL A 109 -13.19 8.66 -7.93
C VAL A 109 -14.10 9.84 -8.29
N PRO A 110 -14.36 10.08 -9.59
CA PRO A 110 -14.91 11.36 -10.07
C PRO A 110 -16.25 11.75 -9.46
N PHE A 111 -17.16 10.78 -9.28
CA PHE A 111 -18.51 11.01 -8.77
C PHE A 111 -18.56 11.39 -7.28
N PHE A 112 -17.49 11.16 -6.52
CA PHE A 112 -17.39 11.58 -5.12
C PHE A 112 -16.40 12.73 -4.89
N HIS A 113 -15.70 13.19 -5.94
CA HIS A 113 -14.63 14.17 -5.82
C HIS A 113 -13.57 13.81 -4.76
N LYS A 114 -13.30 12.51 -4.61
CA LYS A 114 -12.41 11.93 -3.59
C LYS A 114 -11.49 10.90 -4.21
N TYR A 115 -10.56 10.37 -3.43
CA TYR A 115 -9.62 9.34 -3.88
C TYR A 115 -9.91 7.97 -3.26
N LEU A 116 -9.35 6.91 -3.83
CA LEU A 116 -9.21 5.65 -3.12
C LEU A 116 -8.10 5.76 -2.08
N HIS A 117 -8.34 5.18 -0.90
CA HIS A 117 -7.34 5.17 0.17
C HIS A 117 -6.11 4.36 -0.29
N HIS A 118 -4.90 4.88 -0.06
CA HIS A 118 -3.67 4.25 -0.57
C HIS A 118 -3.45 2.83 -0.04
N ASN A 119 -3.79 2.57 1.23
CA ASN A 119 -3.73 1.23 1.81
C ASN A 119 -4.75 0.28 1.16
N PHE A 120 -5.93 0.78 0.76
CA PHE A 120 -6.91 -0.04 0.04
C PHE A 120 -6.39 -0.44 -1.33
N ILE A 121 -5.77 0.49 -2.07
CA ILE A 121 -5.13 0.18 -3.37
C ILE A 121 -4.07 -0.92 -3.20
N CYS A 122 -3.24 -0.84 -2.16
CA CYS A 122 -2.25 -1.87 -1.83
C CYS A 122 -2.89 -3.22 -1.53
N THR A 123 -3.90 -3.26 -0.66
CA THR A 123 -4.63 -4.49 -0.33
C THR A 123 -5.23 -5.09 -1.59
N LEU A 124 -5.86 -4.28 -2.45
CA LEU A 124 -6.52 -4.76 -3.65
C LEU A 124 -5.54 -5.33 -4.70
N LEU A 125 -4.38 -4.68 -4.90
CA LEU A 125 -3.30 -5.19 -5.76
C LEU A 125 -2.76 -6.53 -5.27
N ASN A 126 -2.60 -6.68 -3.95
CA ASN A 126 -2.14 -7.91 -3.35
C ASN A 126 -3.19 -9.02 -3.50
N ASP A 127 -4.43 -8.75 -3.11
CA ASP A 127 -5.48 -9.75 -3.02
C ASP A 127 -5.96 -10.23 -4.40
N LEU A 128 -5.99 -9.33 -5.39
CA LEU A 128 -6.43 -9.67 -6.74
C LEU A 128 -5.30 -10.16 -7.65
N PHE A 129 -4.09 -9.61 -7.52
CA PHE A 129 -3.05 -9.81 -8.53
C PHE A 129 -1.75 -10.37 -7.97
N GLY A 130 -1.66 -10.56 -6.65
CA GLY A 130 -0.41 -10.95 -5.99
C GLY A 130 0.68 -9.88 -6.09
N ILE A 131 0.33 -8.64 -6.44
CA ILE A 131 1.28 -7.56 -6.65
C ILE A 131 1.46 -6.80 -5.33
N GLN A 132 2.66 -6.91 -4.76
CA GLN A 132 3.01 -6.21 -3.54
C GLN A 132 3.56 -4.82 -3.84
N VAL A 133 2.84 -3.81 -3.35
CA VAL A 133 3.21 -2.40 -3.45
C VAL A 133 3.27 -1.74 -2.08
N ARG A 134 3.93 -0.60 -1.98
CA ARG A 134 4.02 0.17 -0.74
C ARG A 134 3.05 1.33 -0.77
N SER A 135 2.51 1.71 0.38
CA SER A 135 1.73 2.94 0.50
C SER A 135 2.00 3.67 1.81
N GLY A 136 1.55 4.91 1.88
CA GLY A 136 1.63 5.77 3.05
C GLY A 136 2.22 7.14 2.75
N CYS A 137 2.39 7.92 3.81
CA CYS A 137 3.17 9.15 3.79
C CYS A 137 4.65 8.77 3.91
N SER A 138 5.40 8.88 2.80
CA SER A 138 6.83 8.52 2.74
C SER A 138 7.66 9.34 3.74
N CYS A 139 8.83 8.84 4.14
CA CYS A 139 9.67 9.41 5.21
C CYS A 139 10.11 10.88 5.04
N ALA A 140 9.87 11.50 3.88
CA ALA A 140 10.09 12.91 3.62
C ALA A 140 8.75 13.68 3.72
N GLY A 141 8.24 13.86 4.95
CA GLY A 141 6.92 14.44 5.21
C GLY A 141 6.65 15.77 4.48
N PRO A 142 7.51 16.80 4.59
CA PRO A 142 7.32 18.07 3.90
C PRO A 142 7.20 17.93 2.38
N TYR A 143 8.02 17.07 1.77
CA TYR A 143 7.91 16.80 0.34
C TYR A 143 6.57 16.18 -0.06
N VAL A 144 5.96 15.38 0.83
CA VAL A 144 4.60 14.84 0.59
C VAL A 144 3.55 15.96 0.65
N LEU A 145 3.72 16.95 1.53
CA LEU A 145 2.83 18.12 1.58
C LEU A 145 2.87 18.89 0.25
N ASP A 146 4.08 19.21 -0.23
CA ASP A 146 4.27 19.88 -1.52
C ASP A 146 3.65 19.08 -2.69
N LEU A 147 3.88 17.77 -2.70
CA LEU A 147 3.41 16.86 -3.75
C LEU A 147 1.89 16.74 -3.81
N LEU A 148 1.23 16.87 -2.66
CA LEU A 148 -0.22 16.80 -2.51
C LEU A 148 -0.88 18.18 -2.47
N ASN A 149 -0.09 19.26 -2.57
CA ASN A 149 -0.53 20.64 -2.46
C ASN A 149 -1.31 20.90 -1.15
N ILE A 150 -0.77 20.41 -0.04
CA ILE A 150 -1.30 20.58 1.32
C ILE A 150 -0.52 21.70 1.99
N ASP A 151 -1.20 22.77 2.38
CA ASP A 151 -0.59 23.85 3.17
C ASP A 151 -0.39 23.47 4.64
N ASP A 152 0.41 24.27 5.34
CA ASP A 152 0.77 24.01 6.74
C ASP A 152 -0.46 24.00 7.67
N GLN A 153 -1.45 24.84 7.43
CA GLN A 153 -2.67 24.90 8.25
C GLN A 153 -3.51 23.63 8.10
N THR A 154 -3.62 23.13 6.88
CA THR A 154 -4.28 21.87 6.57
C THR A 154 -3.51 20.71 7.18
N ALA A 155 -2.17 20.72 7.09
CA ALA A 155 -1.31 19.71 7.70
C ALA A 155 -1.45 19.66 9.23
N GLU A 156 -1.47 20.82 9.90
CA GLU A 156 -1.73 20.94 11.34
C GLU A 156 -3.10 20.38 11.72
N THR A 157 -4.11 20.59 10.88
CA THR A 157 -5.43 19.97 11.10
C THR A 157 -5.36 18.46 10.99
N TYR A 158 -4.60 17.93 10.01
CA TYR A 158 -4.40 16.49 9.90
C TYR A 158 -3.69 15.88 11.12
N ILE A 159 -2.74 16.61 11.72
CA ILE A 159 -2.03 16.18 12.94
C ILE A 159 -3.03 15.88 14.07
N LYS A 160 -4.11 16.67 14.21
CA LYS A 160 -5.13 16.48 15.25
C LYS A 160 -5.87 15.14 15.14
N PHE A 161 -5.95 14.53 13.96
CA PHE A 161 -6.54 13.18 13.80
C PHE A 161 -5.55 12.06 14.13
N ILE A 162 -4.26 12.23 13.78
CA ILE A 162 -3.29 11.13 13.74
C ILE A 162 -2.34 11.07 14.94
N THR A 163 -2.21 12.17 15.68
CA THR A 163 -1.24 12.28 16.78
C THR A 163 -1.55 11.33 17.93
N THR A 164 -0.50 10.80 18.55
CA THR A 164 -0.61 10.05 19.81
C THR A 164 -0.74 10.95 21.03
N ASP A 165 -0.42 12.25 20.90
CA ASP A 165 -0.56 13.23 21.98
C ASP A 165 -2.03 13.62 22.18
N GLU A 166 -2.60 13.29 23.33
CA GLU A 166 -3.99 13.58 23.67
C GLU A 166 -4.27 15.08 23.85
N HIS A 167 -3.26 15.90 24.17
CA HIS A 167 -3.42 17.34 24.33
C HIS A 167 -3.56 18.08 22.99
N VAL A 168 -3.02 17.50 21.91
CA VAL A 168 -3.09 18.04 20.54
C VAL A 168 -4.26 17.44 19.75
N ARG A 169 -4.71 16.24 20.14
CA ARG A 169 -5.79 15.53 19.49
C ARG A 169 -7.11 16.30 19.57
N LEU A 170 -8.04 15.98 18.68
CA LEU A 170 -9.42 16.45 18.79
C LEU A 170 -10.01 16.04 20.14
N ASN A 171 -10.39 17.02 20.96
CA ASN A 171 -10.89 16.83 22.32
C ASN A 171 -12.04 15.81 22.35
N GLY A 172 -11.83 14.70 23.08
CA GLY A 172 -12.83 13.65 23.24
C GLY A 172 -12.94 12.66 22.08
N PHE A 173 -12.06 12.74 21.08
CA PHE A 173 -12.05 11.81 19.94
C PHE A 173 -10.81 10.91 19.92
N PRO A 174 -10.96 9.62 19.58
CA PRO A 174 -9.83 8.71 19.44
C PRO A 174 -8.95 9.08 18.24
N LYS A 175 -7.74 8.53 18.20
CA LYS A 175 -6.85 8.65 17.04
C LYS A 175 -7.49 7.98 15.83
N ILE A 176 -7.37 8.61 14.66
CA ILE A 176 -7.89 8.11 13.39
C ILE A 176 -6.72 8.01 12.41
N GLU A 177 -5.95 6.92 12.46
CA GLU A 177 -4.82 6.70 11.53
C GLU A 177 -5.29 6.68 10.07
N LEU A 178 -6.53 6.25 9.83
CA LEU A 178 -7.15 6.23 8.49
C LEU A 178 -7.25 7.63 7.83
N MET A 179 -7.18 8.73 8.59
CA MET A 179 -7.16 10.09 8.02
C MET A 179 -5.82 10.45 7.39
N LYS A 180 -4.75 9.70 7.69
CA LYS A 180 -3.40 9.99 7.19
C LYS A 180 -3.37 9.93 5.67
N PHE A 181 -3.09 11.06 5.05
CA PHE A 181 -2.93 11.15 3.60
C PHE A 181 -1.64 10.45 3.13
N GLY A 182 -1.60 10.11 1.85
CA GLY A 182 -0.45 9.47 1.22
C GLY A 182 -0.75 9.04 -0.20
N PHE A 183 0.09 8.14 -0.70
CA PHE A 183 0.00 7.61 -2.06
C PHE A 183 0.46 6.16 -2.11
N THR A 184 0.15 5.50 -3.23
CA THR A 184 0.66 4.16 -3.53
C THR A 184 1.91 4.30 -4.38
N ARG A 185 2.94 3.50 -4.07
CA ARG A 185 4.23 3.49 -4.75
C ARG A 185 4.61 2.08 -5.17
N PHE A 186 5.07 1.97 -6.40
CA PHE A 186 5.61 0.72 -6.96
C PHE A 186 6.86 0.99 -7.79
N ASN A 187 7.61 -0.06 -8.09
CA ASN A 187 8.79 -0.03 -8.94
C ASN A 187 8.72 -1.12 -9.99
N LEU A 188 9.17 -0.81 -11.21
CA LEU A 188 9.40 -1.80 -12.25
C LEU A 188 10.89 -2.16 -12.23
N ALA A 189 11.19 -3.43 -11.94
CA ALA A 189 12.57 -3.90 -11.92
C ALA A 189 13.12 -3.99 -13.35
N TYR A 190 14.39 -3.59 -13.54
CA TYR A 190 15.02 -3.66 -14.87
C TYR A 190 15.10 -5.09 -15.43
N PHE A 191 15.19 -6.09 -14.54
CA PHE A 191 15.26 -7.50 -14.91
C PHE A 191 13.88 -8.15 -15.10
N ALA A 192 12.78 -7.44 -14.85
CA ALA A 192 11.45 -7.95 -15.11
C ALA A 192 11.22 -8.09 -16.62
N SER A 193 10.56 -9.18 -17.01
CA SER A 193 10.20 -9.45 -18.40
C SER A 193 9.16 -8.42 -18.89
N ASN A 194 8.95 -8.33 -20.20
CA ASN A 194 7.93 -7.41 -20.72
C ASN A 194 6.53 -7.85 -20.33
N GLU A 195 6.30 -9.16 -20.24
CA GLU A 195 5.04 -9.78 -19.83
C GLU A 195 4.72 -9.47 -18.37
N GLU A 196 5.70 -9.60 -17.46
CA GLU A 196 5.55 -9.21 -16.05
C GLU A 196 5.25 -7.71 -15.92
N VAL A 197 5.96 -6.88 -16.69
CA VAL A 197 5.71 -5.43 -16.71
C VAL A 197 4.29 -5.15 -17.21
N ASP A 198 3.86 -5.76 -18.30
CA ASP A 198 2.52 -5.56 -18.85
C ASP A 198 1.43 -6.04 -17.91
N TYR A 199 1.63 -7.18 -17.24
CA TYR A 199 0.74 -7.66 -16.18
C TYR A 199 0.58 -6.63 -15.06
N ILE A 200 1.69 -6.08 -14.55
CA ILE A 200 1.66 -5.05 -13.49
C ILE A 200 0.91 -3.80 -13.96
N LEU A 201 1.19 -3.33 -15.19
CA LEU A 201 0.52 -2.14 -15.74
C LEU A 201 -0.97 -2.39 -15.97
N ASN A 202 -1.35 -3.57 -16.48
CA ASN A 202 -2.75 -3.95 -16.67
C ASN A 202 -3.51 -4.00 -15.33
N ALA A 203 -2.89 -4.56 -14.28
CA ALA A 203 -3.48 -4.62 -12.94
C ALA A 203 -3.70 -3.21 -12.34
N ILE A 204 -2.72 -2.32 -12.51
CA ILE A 204 -2.84 -0.91 -12.07
C ILE A 204 -3.96 -0.20 -12.83
N GLU A 205 -4.03 -0.37 -14.15
CA GLU A 205 -5.08 0.21 -14.99
C GLU A 205 -6.47 -0.32 -14.61
N PHE A 206 -6.59 -1.62 -14.34
CA PHE A 206 -7.83 -2.22 -13.85
C PHE A 206 -8.29 -1.56 -12.55
N ILE A 207 -7.40 -1.40 -11.56
CA ILE A 207 -7.77 -0.78 -10.29
C ILE A 207 -8.08 0.71 -10.46
N ALA A 208 -7.39 1.41 -11.36
CA ALA A 208 -7.69 2.80 -11.68
C ALA A 208 -9.09 2.99 -12.26
N ASN A 209 -9.58 2.04 -13.04
CA ASN A 209 -10.90 2.11 -13.69
C ASN A 209 -12.02 1.55 -12.81
N ASP A 210 -11.79 0.39 -12.21
CA ASP A 210 -12.83 -0.43 -11.58
C ASP A 210 -12.57 -0.74 -10.10
N GLY A 211 -11.41 -0.36 -9.55
CA GLY A 211 -11.02 -0.71 -8.18
C GLY A 211 -11.99 -0.21 -7.10
N TRP A 212 -12.62 0.94 -7.33
CA TRP A 212 -13.64 1.49 -6.43
C TRP A 212 -14.85 0.56 -6.26
N LYS A 213 -15.17 -0.27 -7.26
CA LYS A 213 -16.30 -1.20 -7.22
C LYS A 213 -16.08 -2.31 -6.19
N PHE A 214 -14.83 -2.62 -5.86
CA PHE A 214 -14.49 -3.63 -4.85
C PHE A 214 -14.59 -3.12 -3.42
N LEU A 215 -14.63 -1.80 -3.20
CA LEU A 215 -14.66 -1.19 -1.87
C LEU A 215 -15.75 -1.76 -0.93
N PRO A 216 -16.98 -2.08 -1.38
CA PRO A 216 -18.00 -2.74 -0.58
C PRO A 216 -17.63 -4.13 -0.04
N LEU A 217 -16.72 -4.85 -0.69
CA LEU A 217 -16.28 -6.18 -0.23
C LEU A 217 -15.26 -6.10 0.91
N TYR A 218 -14.75 -4.90 1.18
CA TYR A 218 -13.73 -4.63 2.18
C TYR A 218 -14.29 -3.79 3.32
N THR A 219 -13.62 -3.87 4.45
CA THR A 219 -13.75 -2.97 5.59
C THR A 219 -12.35 -2.59 6.08
N TYR A 220 -12.26 -1.72 7.08
CA TYR A 220 -11.00 -1.19 7.57
C TYR A 220 -10.94 -1.12 9.09
N ASN A 221 -9.72 -1.05 9.62
CA ASN A 221 -9.46 -0.68 10.99
C ASN A 221 -9.03 0.79 11.06
N ILE A 222 -9.72 1.57 11.89
CA ILE A 222 -9.55 3.03 12.01
C ILE A 222 -8.20 3.39 12.65
N ASP A 223 -7.73 2.60 13.61
CA ASP A 223 -6.53 2.85 14.41
C ASP A 223 -5.24 2.49 13.65
N THR A 224 -5.31 1.55 12.72
CA THR A 224 -4.15 1.06 11.96
C THR A 224 -4.19 1.41 10.47
N ALA A 225 -5.32 1.94 9.98
CA ALA A 225 -5.60 2.18 8.57
C ALA A 225 -5.49 0.91 7.67
N VAL A 226 -5.56 -0.28 8.27
CA VAL A 226 -5.51 -1.56 7.58
C VAL A 226 -6.85 -1.86 6.92
N TRP A 227 -6.83 -2.30 5.67
CA TRP A 227 -8.00 -2.75 4.91
C TRP A 227 -7.99 -4.27 4.76
N TYR A 228 -9.15 -4.91 4.93
CA TYR A 228 -9.31 -6.36 4.85
C TYR A 228 -10.69 -6.78 4.31
N PRO A 229 -10.81 -7.96 3.70
CA PRO A 229 -12.09 -8.45 3.20
C PRO A 229 -13.11 -8.66 4.33
N ARG A 230 -14.38 -8.29 4.13
CA ARG A 230 -15.45 -8.49 5.12
C ARG A 230 -15.64 -9.95 5.53
N THR A 231 -15.34 -10.87 4.62
CA THR A 231 -15.43 -12.31 4.87
C THR A 231 -14.44 -12.84 5.90
N MET A 232 -13.41 -12.07 6.24
CA MET A 232 -12.36 -12.45 7.19
C MET A 232 -12.57 -11.85 8.58
N GLN A 233 -13.79 -11.41 8.91
CA GLN A 233 -14.10 -10.91 10.26
C GLN A 233 -13.99 -12.04 11.30
N SER A 234 -13.02 -11.89 12.21
CA SER A 234 -12.88 -12.70 13.42
C SER A 234 -13.98 -12.38 14.43
N LYS A 235 -14.29 -13.33 15.33
CA LYS A 235 -15.25 -13.19 16.45
C LYS A 235 -15.01 -11.95 17.34
N ASN A 236 -13.80 -11.38 17.31
CA ASN A 236 -13.42 -10.21 18.11
C ASN A 236 -13.31 -8.91 17.29
N ASN A 237 -13.81 -8.83 16.05
CA ASN A 237 -13.71 -7.67 15.15
C ASN A 237 -12.28 -7.21 14.76
N PHE A 238 -11.24 -7.91 15.19
CA PHE A 238 -9.86 -7.61 14.80
C PHE A 238 -9.35 -8.65 13.78
N TYR A 239 -8.88 -8.16 12.62
CA TYR A 239 -8.11 -8.95 11.68
C TYR A 239 -6.70 -9.15 12.25
N GLU A 240 -6.36 -10.38 12.62
CA GLU A 240 -5.03 -10.70 13.12
C GLU A 240 -4.17 -11.23 11.98
N TYR A 241 -3.22 -10.42 11.49
CA TYR A 241 -2.21 -10.87 10.55
C TYR A 241 -1.41 -12.03 11.14
N HIS A 242 -1.01 -12.97 10.30
CA HIS A 242 0.01 -13.95 10.67
C HIS A 242 1.30 -13.23 11.05
N LYS A 243 1.58 -13.16 12.36
CA LYS A 243 2.83 -12.62 12.89
C LYS A 243 3.90 -13.72 12.79
N LEU A 244 5.16 -13.36 12.56
CA LEU A 244 6.27 -14.33 12.60
C LEU A 244 6.29 -15.12 13.92
N GLN A 245 5.85 -14.50 15.02
CA GLN A 245 5.69 -15.13 16.34
C GLN A 245 4.65 -16.28 16.37
N THR A 246 3.73 -16.32 15.40
CA THR A 246 2.66 -17.32 15.28
C THR A 246 3.00 -18.46 14.31
N VAL A 247 4.20 -18.41 13.72
CA VAL A 247 4.71 -19.41 12.78
C VAL A 247 5.50 -20.46 13.54
N THR A 248 5.17 -21.74 13.35
CA THR A 248 6.00 -22.87 13.80
C THR A 248 6.76 -23.46 12.62
N TYR A 249 8.07 -23.59 12.80
CA TYR A 249 8.95 -24.27 11.85
C TYR A 249 9.23 -25.69 12.33
N LYS A 250 8.93 -26.68 11.49
CA LYS A 250 9.41 -28.05 11.71
C LYS A 250 10.78 -28.20 11.04
N ASN A 251 11.84 -28.19 11.84
CA ASN A 251 13.23 -28.25 11.37
C ASN A 251 13.52 -29.44 10.41
N ASN A 252 12.83 -30.56 10.57
CA ASN A 252 13.09 -31.76 9.76
C ASN A 252 12.40 -31.76 8.39
N THR A 253 11.32 -30.98 8.22
CA THR A 253 10.54 -30.97 6.96
C THR A 253 10.68 -29.65 6.20
N LYS A 254 11.36 -28.64 6.77
CA LYS A 254 11.33 -27.24 6.28
C LYS A 254 9.92 -26.69 6.09
N GLU A 255 8.91 -27.33 6.71
CA GLU A 255 7.53 -26.89 6.63
C GLU A 255 7.29 -25.75 7.62
N MET A 256 6.81 -24.64 7.07
CA MET A 256 6.23 -23.54 7.82
C MET A 256 4.75 -23.86 8.06
N LYS A 257 4.30 -23.83 9.32
CA LYS A 257 2.87 -23.93 9.66
C LYS A 257 2.44 -22.73 10.49
N PHE A 258 1.29 -22.15 10.16
CA PHE A 258 0.67 -21.10 10.97
C PHE A 258 -0.13 -21.74 12.10
N ARG A 259 -0.01 -21.24 13.34
CA ARG A 259 -0.69 -21.81 14.53
C ARG A 259 -2.22 -21.74 14.46
N GLN A 260 -2.77 -20.75 13.77
CA GLN A 260 -4.19 -20.60 13.49
C GLN A 260 -4.31 -20.03 12.08
N ASN A 261 -5.01 -20.72 11.18
CA ASN A 261 -5.55 -20.07 10.00
C ASN A 261 -6.63 -19.10 10.50
N PRO A 262 -6.70 -17.85 10.02
CA PRO A 262 -7.85 -17.01 10.30
C PRO A 262 -9.10 -17.82 9.98
N THR A 263 -10.04 -17.85 10.91
CA THR A 263 -11.32 -18.54 10.73
C THR A 263 -12.03 -17.86 9.57
N GLU A 264 -11.85 -18.37 8.36
CA GLU A 264 -12.68 -17.97 7.24
C GLU A 264 -14.11 -18.28 7.62
N VAL A 265 -15.02 -17.32 7.41
CA VAL A 265 -16.44 -17.60 7.49
C VAL A 265 -16.74 -18.60 6.37
N SER A 266 -16.85 -19.88 6.74
CA SER A 266 -16.87 -21.05 5.85
C SER A 266 -18.06 -21.14 4.90
N ASN A 267 -18.90 -20.10 4.80
CA ASN A 267 -20.03 -19.98 3.86
C ASN A 267 -20.08 -18.60 3.18
N SER A 268 -18.89 -18.08 2.88
CA SER A 268 -18.59 -16.94 2.02
C SER A 268 -19.13 -16.94 0.59
N ASN A 269 -20.39 -16.60 0.27
CA ASN A 269 -20.77 -16.35 -1.15
C ASN A 269 -20.14 -15.07 -1.75
N ALA A 270 -19.12 -14.50 -1.11
CA ALA A 270 -18.45 -13.30 -1.57
C ALA A 270 -17.66 -13.57 -2.86
N PRO A 271 -17.67 -12.63 -3.81
CA PRO A 271 -16.78 -12.70 -4.96
C PRO A 271 -15.33 -12.81 -4.47
N ARG A 272 -14.62 -13.85 -4.92
CA ARG A 272 -13.19 -14.08 -4.69
C ARG A 272 -12.58 -14.63 -5.97
N LEU A 273 -11.28 -14.40 -6.17
CA LEU A 273 -10.54 -15.09 -7.20
C LEU A 273 -10.39 -16.57 -6.83
N LYS A 274 -10.43 -17.43 -7.84
CA LYS A 274 -10.19 -18.86 -7.67
C LYS A 274 -8.72 -19.08 -7.33
N THR A 275 -8.44 -19.62 -6.15
CA THR A 275 -7.05 -19.96 -5.74
C THR A 275 -6.51 -21.21 -6.43
N ASN A 276 -7.37 -21.97 -7.12
CA ASN A 276 -7.07 -23.26 -7.77
C ASN A 276 -7.47 -23.27 -9.25
N SER A 277 -7.36 -22.15 -9.96
CA SER A 277 -7.53 -22.17 -11.41
C SER A 277 -6.32 -22.83 -12.09
N SER A 278 -6.59 -23.57 -13.16
CA SER A 278 -5.58 -24.08 -14.09
C SER A 278 -4.67 -22.95 -14.60
N SER A 279 -3.47 -23.29 -15.08
CA SER A 279 -2.45 -22.35 -15.58
C SER A 279 -2.88 -21.38 -16.70
N ASP A 280 -4.13 -21.48 -17.17
CA ASP A 280 -4.68 -20.72 -18.29
C ASP A 280 -5.67 -19.60 -17.88
N ASP A 281 -6.07 -19.48 -16.60
CA ASP A 281 -6.99 -18.41 -16.18
C ASP A 281 -6.22 -17.11 -15.90
N ASP A 282 -6.42 -16.08 -16.73
CA ASP A 282 -5.88 -14.73 -16.53
C ASP A 282 -6.58 -14.03 -15.34
N PRO A 283 -5.86 -13.69 -14.24
CA PRO A 283 -6.43 -13.01 -13.08
C PRO A 283 -7.12 -11.69 -13.42
N ILE A 284 -6.69 -10.99 -14.47
CA ILE A 284 -7.29 -9.73 -14.91
C ILE A 284 -8.68 -9.97 -15.48
N GLU A 285 -8.87 -11.01 -16.30
CA GLU A 285 -10.17 -11.36 -16.86
C GLU A 285 -11.13 -11.88 -15.79
N GLU A 286 -10.62 -12.63 -14.81
CA GLU A 286 -11.42 -13.05 -13.67
C GLU A 286 -11.90 -11.85 -12.84
N ALA A 287 -11.01 -10.89 -12.54
CA ALA A 287 -11.37 -9.67 -11.82
C ALA A 287 -12.42 -8.84 -12.60
N LYS A 288 -12.32 -8.74 -13.93
CA LYS A 288 -13.34 -8.12 -14.79
C LYS A 288 -14.69 -8.85 -14.71
N SER A 289 -14.69 -10.17 -14.62
CA SER A 289 -15.91 -10.96 -14.42
C SER A 289 -16.53 -10.70 -13.05
N MET A 290 -15.71 -10.59 -12.00
CA MET A 290 -16.18 -10.25 -10.66
C MET A 290 -16.91 -8.90 -10.62
N VAL A 291 -16.35 -7.88 -11.28
CA VAL A 291 -16.95 -6.53 -11.37
C VAL A 291 -18.42 -6.57 -11.81
N LYS A 292 -18.78 -7.45 -12.74
CA LYS A 292 -20.16 -7.60 -13.23
C LYS A 292 -21.11 -8.17 -12.16
N ASN A 293 -20.60 -9.01 -11.26
CA ASN A 293 -21.39 -9.69 -10.24
C ASN A 293 -21.46 -8.93 -8.90
N ILE A 294 -20.53 -7.99 -8.66
CA ILE A 294 -20.46 -7.21 -7.42
C ILE A 294 -21.77 -6.49 -7.11
N PRO A 295 -22.43 -5.75 -8.02
CA PRO A 295 -23.65 -5.01 -7.67
C PRO A 295 -24.75 -5.91 -7.09
N LYS A 296 -24.99 -7.05 -7.73
CA LYS A 296 -25.96 -8.06 -7.27
C LYS A 296 -25.58 -8.64 -5.92
N TYR A 297 -24.29 -8.89 -5.68
CA TYR A 297 -23.82 -9.40 -4.39
C TYR A 297 -23.99 -8.36 -3.28
N VAL A 298 -23.59 -7.11 -3.53
CA VAL A 298 -23.67 -5.99 -2.59
C VAL A 298 -25.11 -5.73 -2.18
N TYR A 299 -26.01 -5.61 -3.16
CA TYR A 299 -27.45 -5.40 -2.94
C TYR A 299 -28.07 -6.47 -2.02
N LYS A 300 -27.66 -7.73 -2.16
CA LYS A 300 -28.25 -8.85 -1.40
C LYS A 300 -27.61 -9.09 -0.04
N ASN A 301 -26.31 -8.85 0.11
CA ASN A 301 -25.53 -9.43 1.21
C ASN A 301 -24.72 -8.41 2.03
N VAL A 302 -24.60 -7.16 1.59
CA VAL A 302 -23.72 -6.18 2.25
C VAL A 302 -24.55 -5.09 2.92
N ASP A 303 -24.48 -5.02 4.25
CA ASP A 303 -25.13 -3.96 5.04
C ASP A 303 -24.12 -2.86 5.40
N CYS A 304 -24.36 -1.65 4.91
CA CYS A 304 -23.53 -0.47 5.16
C CYS A 304 -23.50 0.00 6.62
N ARG A 305 -24.39 -0.50 7.49
CA ARG A 305 -24.38 -0.23 8.94
C ARG A 305 -23.27 -0.98 9.68
N THR A 306 -22.65 -1.96 9.04
CA THR A 306 -21.55 -2.77 9.61
C THR A 306 -20.18 -2.08 9.51
N ASP A 307 -20.09 -0.95 8.81
CA ASP A 307 -18.85 -0.21 8.69
C ASP A 307 -18.47 0.50 9.99
N PRO A 308 -17.20 0.41 10.44
CA PRO A 308 -16.73 1.19 11.57
C PRO A 308 -16.94 2.69 11.31
N PRO A 309 -17.67 3.39 12.21
CA PRO A 309 -17.92 4.80 12.03
C PRO A 309 -16.62 5.59 12.24
N LEU A 310 -16.31 6.47 11.29
CA LEU A 310 -15.12 7.33 11.36
C LEU A 310 -15.14 8.30 12.55
N ASN A 311 -16.33 8.63 13.09
CA ASN A 311 -16.53 9.53 14.23
C ASN A 311 -15.76 10.86 14.12
N VAL A 312 -15.70 11.43 12.91
CA VAL A 312 -15.11 12.76 12.66
C VAL A 312 -16.16 13.82 12.98
N PRO A 313 -15.82 14.88 13.76
CA PRO A 313 -16.75 15.98 14.04
C PRO A 313 -17.26 16.64 12.76
N ASP A 314 -18.47 17.21 12.80
CA ASP A 314 -19.11 17.80 11.62
C ASP A 314 -18.26 18.88 10.95
N GLU A 315 -17.56 19.69 11.74
CA GLU A 315 -16.65 20.75 11.27
C GLU A 315 -15.42 20.22 10.48
N TYR A 316 -15.11 18.92 10.60
CA TYR A 316 -13.95 18.29 9.97
C TYR A 316 -14.31 17.28 8.87
N LYS A 317 -15.60 17.15 8.50
CA LYS A 317 -16.03 16.17 7.50
C LYS A 317 -15.37 16.36 6.13
N ASP A 318 -15.04 17.60 5.78
CA ASP A 318 -14.41 17.95 4.50
C ASP A 318 -12.94 17.48 4.41
N PHE A 319 -12.31 17.12 5.54
CA PHE A 319 -10.96 16.55 5.56
C PHE A 319 -10.93 15.07 5.20
N ILE A 320 -12.09 14.41 5.01
CA ILE A 320 -12.15 13.02 4.55
C ILE A 320 -11.86 12.96 3.05
N TRP A 321 -10.57 12.83 2.72
CA TRP A 321 -10.05 12.87 1.34
C TRP A 321 -10.31 11.60 0.52
N PHE A 322 -10.81 10.53 1.15
CA PHE A 322 -11.01 9.22 0.53
C PHE A 322 -12.47 8.77 0.57
N VAL A 323 -12.86 7.93 -0.39
CA VAL A 323 -14.19 7.34 -0.43
C VAL A 323 -14.30 6.17 0.55
N THR A 324 -15.43 6.08 1.25
CA THR A 324 -15.75 5.01 2.20
C THR A 324 -16.57 3.89 1.55
N PRO A 325 -16.50 2.63 2.05
CA PRO A 325 -17.35 1.54 1.57
C PRO A 325 -18.84 1.90 1.61
N LYS A 326 -19.29 2.56 2.69
CA LYS A 326 -20.66 3.05 2.85
C LYS A 326 -21.13 3.97 1.72
N GLU A 327 -20.30 4.92 1.28
CA GLU A 327 -20.62 5.81 0.15
C GLU A 327 -20.80 5.01 -1.15
N ILE A 328 -19.90 4.05 -1.41
CA ILE A 328 -19.95 3.22 -2.62
C ILE A 328 -21.13 2.23 -2.58
N ILE A 329 -21.42 1.60 -1.44
CA ILE A 329 -22.57 0.69 -1.28
C ILE A 329 -23.85 1.42 -1.64
N ARG A 330 -24.07 2.62 -1.09
CA ARG A 330 -25.25 3.43 -1.40
C ARG A 330 -25.36 3.71 -2.88
N LYS A 331 -24.27 4.14 -3.52
CA LYS A 331 -24.24 4.37 -4.96
C LYS A 331 -24.61 3.11 -5.76
N ILE A 332 -23.99 1.98 -5.47
CA ILE A 332 -24.22 0.72 -6.20
C ILE A 332 -25.66 0.24 -6.03
N VAL A 333 -26.22 0.35 -4.82
CA VAL A 333 -27.61 -0.03 -4.54
C VAL A 333 -28.57 0.85 -5.33
N THR A 334 -28.40 2.18 -5.29
CA THR A 334 -29.23 3.12 -6.05
C THR A 334 -29.14 2.89 -7.56
N ASP A 335 -27.94 2.70 -8.10
CA ASP A 335 -27.75 2.40 -9.52
C ASP A 335 -28.43 1.06 -9.90
N TYR A 336 -28.34 0.05 -9.03
CA TYR A 336 -28.94 -1.27 -9.26
C TYR A 336 -30.48 -1.23 -9.21
N GLU A 337 -31.07 -0.52 -8.25
CA GLU A 337 -32.53 -0.33 -8.14
C GLU A 337 -33.10 0.36 -9.40
N GLN A 338 -32.45 1.43 -9.89
CA GLN A 338 -32.85 2.10 -11.13
C GLN A 338 -32.80 1.17 -12.35
N THR A 339 -31.81 0.28 -12.41
CA THR A 339 -31.77 -0.73 -13.49
C THR A 339 -32.91 -1.75 -13.37
N GLN A 340 -33.29 -2.17 -12.16
CA GLN A 340 -34.41 -3.11 -11.95
C GLN A 340 -35.78 -2.49 -12.28
N GLU A 341 -36.00 -1.20 -11.96
CA GLU A 341 -37.22 -0.47 -12.33
C GLU A 341 -37.41 -0.39 -13.86
N ASN A 342 -36.33 -0.29 -14.64
CA ASN A 342 -36.38 -0.33 -16.10
C ASN A 342 -36.67 -1.73 -16.68
N TYR A 343 -36.51 -2.81 -15.91
CA TYR A 343 -36.90 -4.17 -16.30
C TYR A 343 -38.29 -4.59 -15.78
N SER A 344 -38.95 -3.75 -14.98
CA SER A 344 -40.27 -4.05 -14.40
C SER A 344 -41.23 -2.87 -14.50
N LYS A 345 -41.73 -2.59 -15.71
CA LYS A 345 -43.07 -2.00 -15.85
C LYS A 345 -44.12 -3.11 -15.88
N SER A 346 -44.38 -3.69 -14.72
CA SER A 346 -45.72 -4.15 -14.33
C SER A 346 -45.84 -4.10 -12.81
N VAL A 347 -45.93 -2.90 -12.26
CA VAL A 347 -46.36 -2.74 -10.87
C VAL A 347 -47.82 -3.23 -10.76
N PRO A 348 -48.15 -4.13 -9.80
CA PRO A 348 -49.48 -4.75 -9.72
C PRO A 348 -50.57 -3.88 -9.08
N PHE A 349 -50.29 -2.61 -8.74
CA PHE A 349 -51.31 -1.72 -8.17
C PHE A 349 -51.18 -0.29 -8.68
N ARG A 350 -52.30 0.26 -9.19
CA ARG A 350 -52.49 1.69 -9.43
C ARG A 350 -52.91 2.37 -8.12
N SER A 351 -52.26 3.48 -7.79
CA SER A 351 -52.66 4.37 -6.71
C SER A 351 -53.94 5.14 -7.11
N LYS A 352 -54.95 5.12 -6.22
CA LYS A 352 -56.16 5.96 -6.30
C LYS A 352 -55.79 7.41 -5.95
N MET A 353 -55.20 8.12 -6.90
CA MET A 353 -55.21 9.60 -6.97
C MET A 353 -54.81 10.01 -8.38
N ASP A 354 -55.57 9.50 -9.34
CA ASP A 354 -55.74 10.04 -10.68
C ASP A 354 -57.10 9.46 -11.13
N TYR A 355 -58.12 10.33 -11.14
CA TYR A 355 -59.59 10.10 -11.26
C TYR A 355 -60.10 8.74 -11.72
#